data_AF-A0A955SAW8-F1
#
_entry.id   AF-A0A955SAW8-F1
#
_cell.length_a   1.000
_cell.length_b   1.000
_cell.length_c   1.000
_cell.angle_alpha   90.00
_cell.angle_beta   90.00
_cell.angle_gamma   90.00
#
_symmetry.space_group_name_H-M   'P 1'
#
loop_
_entity.id
_entity.type
_entity.pdbx_description
1 polymer ?
#
loop_
_entity_poly.entity_id
_entity_poly.type
_entity_poly.pdbx_seq_one_letter_code
_entity_poly.pdbx_strand_id
1 'polypeptide(L)'
;MKWKKMGNLYAPEPLHPKLVSHAANPLPIHLEGDLFRVFYSGRDDKKRSSVGYVDVDIAKGKTVYVHQEPVFEHGADGSFYSHGVSIGNCYEADGNRYILFMGWQCPPGEHWRGEVGRLILTSEGSLELEGDRPFMPLDKTDPISL
;
A
#
# COMPACT_ATOMS: atom_id res chain seq x y z
N MET A 1 20.88 -2.59 20.02
CA MET A 1 20.81 -3.62 18.97
C MET A 1 21.72 -3.22 17.82
N LYS A 2 22.48 -4.15 17.22
CA LYS A 2 23.19 -3.91 15.96
C LYS A 2 22.41 -4.60 14.85
N TRP A 3 21.87 -3.83 13.90
CA TRP A 3 21.17 -4.38 12.75
C TRP A 3 22.17 -5.05 11.80
N LYS A 4 21.84 -6.25 11.32
CA LYS A 4 22.57 -6.95 10.25
C LYS A 4 21.71 -6.89 8.99
N LYS A 5 22.23 -6.28 7.92
CA LYS A 5 21.56 -6.27 6.61
C LYS A 5 21.57 -7.69 6.04
N MET A 6 20.39 -8.22 5.71
CA MET A 6 20.25 -9.61 5.21
C MET A 6 20.15 -9.73 3.69
N GLY A 7 20.01 -8.61 2.98
CA GLY A 7 19.94 -8.58 1.53
C GLY A 7 18.65 -7.94 1.04
N ASN A 8 18.35 -8.13 -0.25
CA ASN A 8 17.10 -7.71 -0.86
C ASN A 8 16.16 -8.91 -1.01
N LEU A 9 14.94 -8.80 -0.51
CA LEU A 9 13.93 -9.86 -0.62
C LEU A 9 13.21 -9.81 -1.96
N TYR A 10 12.94 -8.61 -2.47
CA TYR A 10 12.19 -8.39 -3.69
C TYR A 10 12.68 -7.13 -4.41
N ALA A 11 12.90 -7.24 -5.72
CA ALA A 11 13.07 -6.10 -6.61
C ALA A 11 11.89 -6.12 -7.59
N PRO A 12 11.23 -4.97 -7.83
CA PRO A 12 10.09 -4.91 -8.73
C PRO A 12 10.53 -5.20 -10.17
N GLU A 13 9.78 -6.08 -10.84
CA GLU A 13 9.81 -6.25 -12.29
C GLU A 13 8.53 -5.61 -12.87
N PRO A 14 8.52 -5.14 -14.13
CA PRO A 14 7.35 -4.51 -14.74
C PRO A 14 6.28 -5.55 -15.13
N LEU A 15 5.72 -6.22 -14.12
CA LEU A 15 4.76 -7.31 -14.26
C LEU A 15 3.38 -6.82 -14.69
N HIS A 16 3.02 -5.57 -14.34
CA HIS A 16 1.75 -4.95 -14.68
C HIS A 16 1.93 -3.44 -14.93
N PRO A 17 1.13 -2.80 -15.82
CA PRO A 17 1.21 -1.36 -16.07
C PRO A 17 1.03 -0.47 -14.83
N LYS A 18 0.41 -0.98 -13.75
CA LYS A 18 0.26 -0.28 -12.46
C LYS A 18 1.37 -0.55 -11.45
N LEU A 19 2.26 -1.50 -11.74
CA LEU A 19 3.35 -1.96 -10.88
C LEU A 19 4.68 -1.98 -11.66
N VAL A 20 4.91 -0.97 -12.50
CA VAL A 20 6.07 -0.92 -13.42
C VAL A 20 7.39 -0.79 -12.67
N SER A 21 7.39 -0.04 -11.56
CA SER A 21 8.60 0.27 -10.81
C SER A 21 8.32 0.42 -9.32
N HIS A 22 9.41 0.45 -8.54
CA HIS A 22 9.41 0.58 -7.08
C HIS A 22 8.72 -0.58 -6.34
N ALA A 23 9.23 -0.86 -5.14
CA ALA A 23 8.56 -1.68 -4.14
C ALA A 23 8.76 -0.95 -2.80
N ALA A 24 8.01 0.12 -2.60
CA ALA A 24 8.18 1.04 -1.47
C ALA A 24 7.19 0.73 -0.34
N ASN A 25 7.47 1.26 0.85
CA ASN A 25 6.57 1.20 2.02
C ASN A 25 6.06 -0.23 2.31
N PRO A 26 6.95 -1.20 2.58
CA PRO A 26 6.54 -2.58 2.79
C PRO A 26 5.67 -2.72 4.05
N LEU A 27 4.53 -3.41 3.92
CA LEU A 27 3.67 -3.81 5.02
C LEU A 27 3.62 -5.35 5.10
N PRO A 28 4.31 -5.97 6.08
CA PRO A 28 4.24 -7.40 6.30
C PRO A 28 2.97 -7.79 7.09
N ILE A 29 2.23 -8.76 6.58
CA ILE A 29 1.15 -9.48 7.25
C ILE A 29 1.58 -10.92 7.44
N HIS A 30 1.52 -11.41 8.67
CA HIS A 30 1.80 -12.81 8.98
C HIS A 30 0.69 -13.71 8.42
N LEU A 31 1.08 -14.72 7.65
CA LEU A 31 0.14 -15.73 7.13
C LEU A 31 0.14 -16.96 8.04
N GLU A 32 1.30 -17.62 8.15
CA GLU A 32 1.52 -18.79 8.99
C GLU A 32 3.03 -19.06 9.12
N GLY A 33 3.46 -19.70 10.22
CA GLY A 33 4.88 -20.06 10.40
C GLY A 33 5.85 -18.90 10.13
N ASP A 34 6.77 -19.09 9.19
CA ASP A 34 7.72 -18.08 8.71
C ASP A 34 7.28 -17.38 7.40
N LEU A 35 6.03 -17.56 6.98
CA LEU A 35 5.47 -17.00 5.75
C LEU A 35 4.75 -15.68 6.03
N PHE A 36 5.15 -14.64 5.31
CA PHE A 36 4.58 -13.30 5.40
C PHE A 36 4.16 -12.81 4.02
N ARG A 37 2.95 -12.27 3.91
CA ARG A 37 2.55 -11.44 2.78
C ARG A 37 3.07 -10.03 3.00
N VAL A 38 3.91 -9.54 2.11
CA VAL A 38 4.44 -8.18 2.15
C VAL A 38 3.78 -7.36 1.06
N PHE A 39 2.82 -6.52 1.44
CA PHE A 39 2.27 -5.50 0.56
C PHE A 39 3.31 -4.42 0.30
N TYR A 40 3.30 -3.83 -0.89
CA TYR A 40 4.20 -2.73 -1.25
C TYR A 40 3.49 -1.75 -2.18
N SER A 41 3.98 -0.51 -2.19
CA SER A 41 3.56 0.54 -3.11
C SER A 41 4.46 0.51 -4.36
N GLY A 42 3.88 0.11 -5.50
CA GLY A 42 4.48 0.18 -6.83
C GLY A 42 3.99 1.40 -7.60
N ARG A 43 4.63 1.76 -8.71
CA ARG A 43 4.26 2.92 -9.54
C ARG A 43 4.03 2.56 -10.99
N ASP A 44 3.06 3.24 -11.61
CA ASP A 44 2.84 3.25 -13.06
C ASP A 44 3.79 4.22 -13.79
N ASP A 45 3.69 4.27 -15.12
CA ASP A 45 4.43 5.16 -16.01
C ASP A 45 4.15 6.65 -15.76
N LYS A 46 2.97 6.97 -15.25
CA LYS A 46 2.54 8.30 -14.82
C LYS A 46 2.93 8.62 -13.37
N LYS A 47 3.76 7.79 -12.75
CA LYS A 47 4.23 7.91 -11.35
C LYS A 47 3.11 7.80 -10.31
N ARG A 48 1.92 7.31 -10.67
CA ARG A 48 0.83 7.04 -9.73
C ARG A 48 1.05 5.73 -9.03
N SER A 49 0.77 5.71 -7.74
CA SER A 49 1.09 4.56 -6.89
C SER A 49 -0.11 3.61 -6.72
N SER A 50 0.15 2.31 -6.83
CA SER A 50 -0.80 1.21 -6.59
C SER A 50 -0.15 0.15 -5.68
N VAL A 51 -0.95 -0.74 -5.11
CA VAL A 51 -0.50 -1.73 -4.12
C VAL A 51 -0.36 -3.10 -4.80
N GLY A 52 0.82 -3.70 -4.69
CA GLY A 52 1.07 -5.11 -5.01
C GLY A 52 1.46 -5.88 -3.75
N TYR A 53 1.68 -7.19 -3.87
CA TYR A 53 2.27 -7.98 -2.78
C TYR A 53 3.18 -9.10 -3.27
N VAL A 54 4.06 -9.53 -2.38
CA VAL A 54 4.85 -10.75 -2.49
C VAL A 54 4.68 -11.56 -1.21
N ASP A 55 4.73 -12.88 -1.30
CA ASP A 55 4.83 -13.71 -0.10
C ASP A 55 6.29 -14.14 0.10
N VAL A 56 6.78 -13.98 1.32
CA VAL A 56 8.20 -14.14 1.70
C VAL A 56 8.30 -15.16 2.82
N ASP A 57 9.18 -16.14 2.63
CA ASP A 57 9.66 -17.01 3.71
C ASP A 57 10.84 -16.28 4.39
N ILE A 58 10.58 -15.72 5.58
CA ILE A 58 11.55 -14.87 6.28
C ILE A 58 12.71 -15.67 6.87
N ALA A 59 12.50 -16.95 7.21
CA ALA A 59 13.55 -17.82 7.72
C ALA A 59 14.56 -18.18 6.62
N LYS A 60 14.08 -18.36 5.39
CA LYS A 60 14.93 -18.58 4.20
C LYS A 60 15.40 -17.28 3.54
N GLY A 61 14.83 -16.13 3.91
CA GLY A 61 15.16 -14.83 3.34
C GLY A 61 14.86 -14.75 1.84
N LYS A 62 13.75 -15.34 1.39
CA LYS A 62 13.39 -15.41 -0.03
C LYS A 62 11.92 -15.13 -0.30
N THR A 63 11.65 -14.45 -1.41
CA THR A 63 10.32 -14.40 -2.00
C THR A 63 9.94 -15.78 -2.54
N VAL A 64 8.78 -16.29 -2.12
CA VAL A 64 8.24 -17.59 -2.57
C VAL A 64 7.07 -17.43 -3.55
N TYR A 65 6.43 -16.27 -3.56
CA TYR A 65 5.36 -15.95 -4.49
C TYR A 65 5.35 -14.45 -4.81
N VAL A 66 5.04 -14.11 -6.07
CA VAL A 66 4.87 -12.74 -6.53
C VAL A 66 3.48 -12.64 -7.17
N HIS A 67 2.63 -11.78 -6.63
CA HIS A 67 1.35 -11.48 -7.25
C HIS A 67 1.56 -10.50 -8.40
N GLN A 68 1.00 -10.81 -9.57
CA GLN A 68 1.31 -10.07 -10.80
C GLN A 68 0.45 -8.83 -11.00
N GLU A 69 -0.76 -8.81 -10.42
CA GLU A 69 -1.71 -7.70 -10.56
C GLU A 69 -1.74 -6.82 -9.30
N PRO A 70 -2.12 -5.54 -9.41
CA PRO A 70 -2.34 -4.70 -8.23
C PRO A 70 -3.57 -5.20 -7.44
N VAL A 71 -3.42 -5.33 -6.13
CA VAL A 71 -4.55 -5.64 -5.23
C VAL A 71 -5.35 -4.40 -4.84
N PHE A 72 -4.78 -3.22 -5.04
CA PHE A 72 -5.49 -1.96 -4.87
C PHE A 72 -4.85 -0.88 -5.73
N GLU A 73 -5.64 -0.23 -6.59
CA GLU A 73 -5.15 0.81 -7.49
C GLU A 73 -5.45 2.21 -6.96
N HIS A 74 -4.72 3.19 -7.49
CA HIS A 74 -5.13 4.59 -7.35
C HIS A 74 -6.56 4.80 -7.87
N GLY A 75 -7.25 5.78 -7.33
CA GLY A 75 -8.66 6.01 -7.62
C GLY A 75 -8.91 6.71 -8.96
N ALA A 76 -10.19 6.85 -9.28
CA ALA A 76 -10.64 7.67 -10.40
C ALA A 76 -10.29 9.15 -10.19
N ASP A 77 -10.21 9.90 -11.29
CA ASP A 77 -9.92 11.34 -11.25
C ASP A 77 -10.89 12.08 -10.32
N GLY A 78 -10.35 12.96 -9.48
CA GLY A 78 -11.11 13.69 -8.46
C GLY A 78 -11.24 12.97 -7.11
N SER A 79 -10.99 11.66 -7.02
CA SER A 79 -10.95 10.98 -5.72
C SER A 79 -9.72 11.39 -4.90
N PHE A 80 -9.80 11.32 -3.57
CA PHE A 80 -8.71 11.68 -2.65
C PHE A 80 -7.42 10.84 -2.84
N TYR A 81 -7.52 9.73 -3.58
CA TYR A 81 -6.43 8.82 -3.90
C TYR A 81 -6.19 8.69 -5.41
N SER A 82 -6.65 9.68 -6.19
CA SER A 82 -6.59 9.69 -7.67
C SER A 82 -5.18 9.66 -8.25
N HIS A 83 -4.21 10.28 -7.57
CA HIS A 83 -2.82 10.33 -8.06
C HIS A 83 -1.96 9.24 -7.42
N GLY A 84 -2.42 8.59 -6.36
CA GLY A 84 -1.78 7.38 -5.86
C GLY A 84 -2.18 7.01 -4.45
N VAL A 85 -1.71 5.81 -4.07
CA VAL A 85 -1.89 5.21 -2.75
C VAL A 85 -0.53 4.82 -2.18
N SER A 86 -0.27 5.20 -0.94
CA SER A 86 0.85 4.67 -0.15
C SER A 86 0.28 3.76 0.95
N ILE A 87 0.58 2.46 0.85
CA ILE A 87 0.13 1.48 1.85
C ILE A 87 0.76 1.81 3.22
N GLY A 88 -0.04 1.72 4.27
CA GLY A 88 0.33 2.10 5.63
C GLY A 88 0.33 0.91 6.58
N ASN A 89 -0.19 1.11 7.80
CA ASN A 89 -0.15 0.11 8.86
C ASN A 89 -1.43 -0.73 8.89
N CYS A 90 -1.28 -2.00 9.31
CA CYS A 90 -2.40 -2.89 9.64
C CYS A 90 -2.72 -2.80 11.14
N TYR A 91 -4.01 -2.85 11.48
CA TYR A 91 -4.47 -2.90 12.87
C TYR A 91 -5.78 -3.69 12.98
N GLU A 92 -6.14 -4.08 14.20
CA GLU A 92 -7.39 -4.79 14.48
C GLU A 92 -8.31 -3.92 15.33
N ALA A 93 -9.60 -3.90 14.98
CA ALA A 93 -10.65 -3.24 15.77
C ALA A 93 -11.98 -3.94 15.52
N ASP A 94 -12.76 -4.15 16.59
CA ASP A 94 -14.10 -4.75 16.53
C ASP A 94 -14.15 -6.08 15.74
N GLY A 95 -13.13 -6.93 15.91
CA GLY A 95 -13.02 -8.23 15.22
C GLY A 95 -12.66 -8.15 13.74
N ASN A 96 -12.35 -6.96 13.21
CA ASN A 96 -11.96 -6.74 11.82
C ASN A 96 -10.50 -6.32 11.72
N ARG A 97 -9.85 -6.67 10.61
CA ARG A 97 -8.49 -6.21 10.27
C ARG A 97 -8.57 -5.10 9.25
N TYR A 98 -7.92 -4.00 9.54
CA TYR A 98 -7.90 -2.82 8.69
C TYR A 98 -6.48 -2.45 8.30
N ILE A 99 -6.32 -1.90 7.11
CA ILE A 99 -5.07 -1.29 6.66
C ILE A 99 -5.34 0.18 6.34
N LEU A 100 -4.62 1.08 7.00
CA LEU A 100 -4.65 2.49 6.62
C LEU A 100 -3.78 2.69 5.39
N PHE A 101 -4.19 3.61 4.52
CA PHE A 101 -3.36 4.07 3.43
C PHE A 101 -3.46 5.58 3.28
N MET A 102 -2.38 6.19 2.82
CA MET A 102 -2.41 7.59 2.42
C MET A 102 -2.79 7.66 0.95
N GLY A 103 -3.99 8.14 0.67
CA GLY A 103 -4.41 8.56 -0.66
C GLY A 103 -3.85 9.93 -0.92
N TRP A 104 -3.33 10.17 -2.12
CA TRP A 104 -2.79 11.49 -2.45
C TRP A 104 -3.18 12.00 -3.82
N GLN A 105 -3.19 13.32 -3.91
CA GLN A 105 -3.48 14.11 -5.10
C GLN A 105 -2.31 15.06 -5.35
N CYS A 106 -1.91 15.21 -6.61
CA CYS A 106 -0.86 16.15 -7.01
C CYS A 106 -1.29 16.89 -8.29
N PRO A 107 -2.30 17.78 -8.20
CA PRO A 107 -2.82 18.47 -9.37
C PRO A 107 -1.78 19.45 -9.95
N PRO A 108 -1.73 19.64 -11.28
CA PRO A 108 -0.80 20.58 -11.89
C PRO A 108 -0.95 22.00 -11.34
N GLY A 109 0.12 22.55 -10.78
CA GLY A 109 0.14 23.92 -10.24
C GLY A 109 -0.52 24.10 -8.87
N GLU A 110 -0.96 23.02 -8.24
CA GLU A 110 -1.51 23.03 -6.87
C GLU A 110 -0.57 22.36 -5.86
N HIS A 111 -0.84 22.57 -4.57
CA HIS A 111 -0.13 21.88 -3.49
C HIS A 111 -0.46 20.39 -3.49
N TRP A 112 0.55 19.55 -3.24
CA TRP A 112 0.34 18.13 -3.01
C TRP A 112 -0.51 17.94 -1.75
N ARG A 113 -1.47 17.03 -1.79
CA ARG A 113 -2.30 16.76 -0.62
C ARG A 113 -2.53 15.27 -0.42
N GLY A 114 -2.41 14.84 0.83
CA GLY A 114 -2.68 13.50 1.30
C GLY A 114 -3.79 13.48 2.33
N GLU A 115 -4.65 12.48 2.21
CA GLU A 115 -5.70 12.15 3.17
C GLU A 115 -5.63 10.64 3.47
N VAL A 116 -6.13 10.20 4.62
CA VAL A 116 -6.05 8.79 5.00
C VAL A 116 -7.34 8.07 4.68
N GLY A 117 -7.22 7.02 3.87
CA GLY A 117 -8.28 6.03 3.65
C GLY A 117 -8.05 4.77 4.47
N ARG A 118 -9.06 3.89 4.47
CA ARG A 118 -9.04 2.62 5.19
C ARG A 118 -9.47 1.48 4.26
N LEU A 119 -8.70 0.40 4.27
CA LEU A 119 -9.02 -0.86 3.62
C LEU A 119 -9.40 -1.89 4.68
N ILE A 120 -10.33 -2.77 4.35
CA ILE A 120 -10.62 -4.00 5.09
C ILE A 120 -9.74 -5.10 4.50
N LEU A 121 -8.99 -5.79 5.37
CA LEU A 121 -8.25 -7.00 5.02
C LEU A 121 -9.13 -8.22 5.29
N THR A 122 -9.61 -8.86 4.23
CA THR A 122 -10.52 -10.00 4.31
C THR A 122 -9.84 -11.26 4.85
N SER A 123 -10.63 -12.28 5.20
CA SER A 123 -10.12 -13.61 5.57
C SER A 123 -9.34 -14.27 4.45
N GLU A 124 -9.69 -13.97 3.19
CA GLU A 124 -9.04 -14.50 1.99
C GLU A 124 -7.75 -13.73 1.65
N GLY A 125 -7.45 -12.65 2.38
CA GLY A 125 -6.27 -11.83 2.20
C GLY A 125 -6.38 -10.84 1.03
N SER A 126 -7.60 -10.53 0.59
CA SER A 126 -7.90 -9.43 -0.35
C SER A 126 -8.10 -8.11 0.40
N LEU A 127 -8.03 -7.00 -0.34
CA LEU A 127 -8.22 -5.65 0.18
C LEU A 127 -9.50 -5.05 -0.38
N GLU A 128 -10.36 -4.55 0.50
CA GLU A 128 -11.60 -3.88 0.12
C GLU A 128 -11.59 -2.45 0.65
N LEU A 129 -11.91 -1.48 -0.20
CA LEU A 129 -12.00 -0.08 0.23
C LEU A 129 -13.22 0.12 1.13
N GLU A 130 -13.00 0.70 2.30
CA GLU A 130 -14.08 1.05 3.20
C GLU A 130 -14.59 2.48 2.90
N GLY A 131 -15.76 2.55 2.27
CA GLY A 131 -16.40 3.83 1.91
C GLY A 131 -15.76 4.53 0.70
N ASP A 132 -16.31 5.67 0.32
CA ASP A 132 -15.88 6.49 -0.82
C ASP A 132 -15.21 7.81 -0.42
N ARG A 133 -15.04 8.03 0.88
CA ARG A 133 -14.46 9.24 1.49
C ARG A 133 -13.23 8.90 2.32
N PRO A 134 -12.35 9.87 2.59
CA PRO A 134 -11.27 9.68 3.54
C PRO A 134 -11.81 9.27 4.91
N PHE A 135 -11.13 8.32 5.54
CA PHE A 135 -11.37 7.93 6.92
C PHE A 135 -10.90 9.03 7.89
N MET A 136 -9.77 9.67 7.58
CA MET A 136 -9.29 10.88 8.26
C MET A 136 -9.03 11.96 7.20
N PRO A 137 -10.02 12.82 6.90
CA PRO A 137 -9.88 13.92 5.95
C PRO A 137 -9.11 15.09 6.57
N LEU A 138 -8.68 16.02 5.71
CA LEU A 138 -8.28 17.35 6.18
C LEU A 138 -9.48 18.08 6.79
N ASP A 139 -9.23 18.88 7.83
CA ASP A 139 -10.28 19.63 8.51
C ASP A 139 -9.84 21.03 8.93
N LYS A 140 -10.65 21.72 9.73
CA LYS A 140 -10.33 23.09 10.17
C LYS A 140 -9.15 23.15 11.16
N THR A 141 -8.88 22.05 11.85
CA THR A 141 -7.78 21.90 12.81
C THR A 141 -6.50 21.50 12.09
N ASP A 142 -6.59 20.60 11.12
CA ASP A 142 -5.50 20.16 10.24
C ASP A 142 -5.84 20.42 8.76
N PRO A 143 -5.71 21.68 8.30
CA PRO A 143 -6.16 22.07 6.96
C PRO A 143 -5.13 21.79 5.86
N ILE A 144 -3.90 21.39 6.21
CA ILE A 144 -2.78 21.29 5.26
C ILE A 144 -2.08 19.95 5.45
N SER A 145 -2.02 19.20 4.36
CA SER A 145 -1.20 17.99 4.27
C SER A 145 0.28 18.33 4.07
N LEU A 146 1.17 17.61 4.75
CA LEU A 146 2.64 17.79 4.75
C LEU A 146 3.30 17.43 3.40
#